data_AF-A0A960FTJ1-F1
#
_entry.id   AF-A0A960FTJ1-F1
#
_cell.length_a   1.000
_cell.length_b   1.000
_cell.length_c   1.000
_cell.angle_alpha   90.00
_cell.angle_beta   90.00
_cell.angle_gamma   90.00
#
_symmetry.space_group_name_H-M   'P 1'
#
loop_
_entity.id
_entity.type
_entity.pdbx_description
1 polymer ?
#
loop_
_entity_poly.entity_id
_entity_poly.type
_entity_poly.pdbx_seq_one_letter_code
_entity_poly.pdbx_strand_id
1 'polypeptide(L)'
;LGEPMSEPWRSVDWDADWDWDWHSATDDTPEQLWSLYDEMVADADAVIAGARLDDLSAKPSRRTGEPFSLRWILLHLIEEYARHNGHADLIRESIDGQTGE
;
A
#
# COMPACT_ATOMS: atom_id res chain seq x y z
N LEU A 1 1.58 -3.62 13.83
CA LEU A 1 1.84 -4.82 12.99
C LEU A 1 0.70 -5.86 12.96
N GLY A 2 -0.43 -5.60 13.62
CA GLY A 2 -1.64 -6.44 13.58
C GLY A 2 -2.90 -5.65 13.91
N GLU A 3 -2.80 -4.32 13.89
CA GLU A 3 -3.95 -3.44 14.07
C GLU A 3 -4.91 -3.65 12.90
N PRO A 4 -6.23 -3.58 13.14
CA PRO A 4 -7.20 -3.63 12.06
C PRO A 4 -6.99 -2.43 11.13
N MET A 5 -7.17 -2.64 9.82
CA MET A 5 -7.14 -1.55 8.84
C MET A 5 -8.20 -0.49 9.18
N SER A 6 -8.02 0.73 8.68
CA SER A 6 -9.06 1.77 8.68
C SER A 6 -10.18 1.44 7.70
N GLU A 7 -11.30 2.14 7.83
CA GLU A 7 -12.32 2.13 6.77
C GLU A 7 -11.79 2.90 5.55
N PRO A 8 -12.19 2.54 4.32
CA PRO A 8 -13.15 1.49 3.99
C PRO A 8 -12.57 0.07 4.01
N TRP A 9 -11.24 -0.07 4.01
CA TRP A 9 -10.53 -1.34 3.82
C TRP A 9 -10.93 -2.46 4.78
N ARG A 10 -11.30 -2.09 6.02
CA ARG A 10 -11.74 -3.03 7.06
C ARG A 10 -13.03 -3.76 6.70
N SER A 11 -13.99 -3.07 6.08
CA SER A 11 -15.34 -3.60 5.83
C SER A 11 -15.50 -4.24 4.45
N VAL A 12 -14.48 -4.18 3.59
CA VAL A 12 -14.45 -4.83 2.27
C VAL A 12 -14.52 -6.36 2.43
N ASP A 13 -15.41 -6.98 1.65
CA ASP A 13 -15.47 -8.44 1.50
C ASP A 13 -14.44 -8.89 0.45
N TRP A 14 -13.19 -9.03 0.90
CA TRP A 14 -12.05 -9.43 0.06
C TRP A 14 -12.17 -10.85 -0.52
N ASP A 15 -13.06 -11.70 0.01
CA ASP A 15 -13.32 -13.03 -0.55
C ASP A 15 -14.31 -12.93 -1.74
N ALA A 16 -15.19 -11.93 -1.73
CA ALA A 16 -16.12 -11.65 -2.82
C ALA A 16 -15.47 -10.89 -3.98
N ASP A 17 -14.58 -9.94 -3.69
CA ASP A 17 -13.78 -9.22 -4.69
C ASP A 17 -12.36 -8.99 -4.18
N TRP A 18 -11.41 -9.73 -4.73
CA TRP A 18 -10.00 -9.65 -4.35
C TRP A 18 -9.30 -8.39 -4.87
N ASP A 19 -9.78 -7.84 -5.99
CA ASP A 19 -9.24 -6.64 -6.65
C ASP A 19 -10.19 -5.43 -6.45
N TRP A 20 -10.95 -5.43 -5.36
CA TRP A 20 -11.92 -4.37 -5.05
C TRP A 20 -11.28 -2.98 -5.05
N ASP A 21 -10.04 -2.88 -4.59
CA ASP A 21 -9.25 -1.65 -4.56
C ASP A 21 -9.05 -1.06 -5.97
N TRP A 22 -8.86 -1.91 -6.98
CA TRP A 22 -8.76 -1.48 -8.37
C TRP A 22 -10.12 -1.17 -8.99
N HIS A 23 -11.14 -1.98 -8.70
CA HIS A 23 -12.46 -1.80 -9.28
C HIS A 23 -13.17 -0.55 -8.71
N SER A 24 -13.14 -0.36 -7.39
CA SER A 24 -13.77 0.78 -6.73
C SER A 24 -13.16 2.11 -7.13
N ALA A 25 -11.83 2.16 -7.33
CA ALA A 25 -11.12 3.37 -7.74
C ALA A 25 -11.60 3.97 -9.07
N THR A 26 -12.32 3.19 -9.91
CA THR A 26 -12.89 3.69 -11.17
C THR A 26 -14.04 4.69 -10.96
N ASP A 27 -14.69 4.65 -9.79
CA ASP A 27 -15.81 5.52 -9.43
C ASP A 27 -15.37 6.71 -8.55
N ASP A 28 -14.10 6.76 -8.12
CA ASP A 28 -13.55 7.79 -7.26
C ASP A 28 -12.93 8.95 -8.07
N THR A 29 -13.02 10.18 -7.54
CA THR A 29 -12.23 11.30 -8.06
C THR A 29 -10.77 11.20 -7.62
N PRO A 30 -9.82 11.85 -8.33
CA PRO A 30 -8.43 11.90 -7.89
C PRO A 30 -8.25 12.41 -6.45
N GLU A 31 -9.03 13.39 -6.02
CA GLU A 31 -8.97 13.95 -4.67
C GLU A 31 -9.42 12.95 -3.60
N GLN A 32 -10.41 12.09 -3.91
CA GLN A 32 -10.84 11.02 -3.02
C GLN A 32 -9.73 9.97 -2.88
N LEU A 33 -9.10 9.56 -3.98
CA LEU A 33 -7.98 8.62 -3.97
C LEU A 33 -6.79 9.16 -3.17
N TRP A 34 -6.44 10.44 -3.34
CA TRP A 34 -5.40 11.09 -2.54
C TRP A 34 -5.75 11.14 -1.05
N SER A 35 -7.01 11.41 -0.71
CA SER A 35 -7.44 11.44 0.70
C SER A 35 -7.34 10.05 1.34
N LEU A 36 -7.76 9.00 0.63
CA LEU A 36 -7.62 7.61 1.08
C LEU A 36 -6.14 7.22 1.28
N TYR A 37 -5.27 7.66 0.37
CA TYR A 37 -3.83 7.45 0.46
C TYR A 37 -3.23 8.14 1.70
N ASP A 38 -3.50 9.44 1.89
CA ASP A 38 -2.95 10.22 3.00
C ASP A 38 -3.41 9.66 4.36
N GLU A 39 -4.67 9.24 4.47
CA GLU A 39 -5.20 8.58 5.67
C GLU A 39 -4.46 7.26 5.97
N MET A 40 -4.24 6.42 4.96
CA MET A 40 -3.52 5.15 5.13
C MET A 40 -2.04 5.37 5.49
N VAL A 41 -1.40 6.39 4.93
CA VAL A 41 -0.02 6.77 5.30
C VAL A 41 0.04 7.23 6.75
N ALA A 42 -0.90 8.07 7.19
CA ALA A 42 -0.96 8.54 8.57
C ALA A 42 -1.14 7.38 9.57
N ASP A 43 -2.01 6.41 9.24
CA ASP A 43 -2.20 5.20 10.05
C ASP A 43 -0.91 4.35 10.11
N ALA A 44 -0.24 4.18 8.97
CA ALA A 44 1.03 3.45 8.90
C ALA A 44 2.12 4.13 9.74
N ASP A 45 2.25 5.45 9.64
CA ASP A 45 3.21 6.25 10.41
C ASP A 45 2.97 6.13 11.92
N ALA A 46 1.71 6.17 12.35
CA ALA A 46 1.36 5.98 13.75
C ALA A 46 1.77 4.59 14.27
N VAL A 47 1.58 3.54 13.46
CA VAL A 47 2.02 2.18 13.80
C VAL A 47 3.55 2.07 13.85
N ILE A 48 4.24 2.67 12.88
CA ILE A 48 5.70 2.62 12.76
C ILE A 48 6.35 3.37 13.93
N ALA A 49 5.82 4.53 14.32
CA ALA A 49 6.34 5.35 15.41
C ALA A 49 6.40 4.60 16.76
N GLY A 50 5.49 3.64 16.97
CA GLY A 50 5.43 2.81 18.17
C GLY A 50 6.23 1.50 18.11
N ALA A 51 6.84 1.17 16.97
CA ALA A 51 7.44 -0.14 16.72
C ALA A 51 8.97 -0.10 16.59
N ARG A 52 9.60 -1.26 16.74
CA ARG A 52 11.03 -1.49 16.48
C ARG A 52 11.20 -2.18 15.15
N LEU A 53 12.32 -1.93 14.47
CA LEU A 53 12.63 -2.54 13.17
C LEU A 53 12.65 -4.08 13.19
N ASP A 54 12.95 -4.68 14.34
CA ASP A 54 13.01 -6.13 14.49
C ASP A 54 11.69 -6.73 15.02
N ASP A 55 10.66 -5.90 15.25
CA ASP A 55 9.33 -6.38 15.60
C ASP A 55 8.72 -7.17 14.44
N LEU A 56 8.00 -8.24 14.77
CA LEU A 56 7.49 -9.21 13.83
C LEU A 56 6.02 -8.97 13.48
N SER A 57 5.65 -9.24 12.23
CA SER A 57 4.27 -9.15 11.74
C SER A 57 3.35 -10.06 12.54
N ALA A 58 2.14 -9.58 12.87
CA ALA A 58 1.19 -10.38 13.65
C ALA A 58 0.67 -11.59 12.87
N LYS A 59 0.62 -11.48 11.54
CA LYS A 59 0.28 -12.59 10.63
C LYS A 59 1.55 -13.05 9.91
N PRO A 60 1.80 -14.38 9.84
CA PRO A 60 2.90 -14.89 9.06
C PRO A 60 2.63 -14.79 7.56
N SER A 61 3.70 -14.89 6.78
CA SER A 61 3.65 -15.09 5.34
C SER A 61 2.77 -16.30 4.99
N ARG A 62 1.78 -16.10 4.10
CA ARG A 62 0.99 -17.21 3.54
C ARG A 62 1.85 -18.20 2.73
N ARG A 63 3.00 -17.74 2.21
CA ARG A 63 3.89 -18.54 1.35
C ARG A 63 4.91 -19.35 2.16
N THR A 64 5.48 -18.77 3.21
CA THR A 64 6.59 -19.38 3.97
C THR A 64 6.21 -19.79 5.38
N GLY A 65 5.09 -19.32 5.92
CA GLY A 65 4.68 -19.57 7.30
C GLY A 65 5.45 -18.76 8.35
N GLU A 66 6.48 -18.03 7.95
CA GLU A 66 7.32 -17.21 8.82
C GLU A 66 6.79 -15.76 8.89
N PRO A 67 6.90 -15.09 10.06
CA PRO A 67 6.59 -13.67 10.16
C PRO A 67 7.67 -12.81 9.48
N PHE A 68 7.27 -11.61 9.08
CA PHE A 68 8.19 -10.60 8.54
C PHE A 68 8.61 -9.63 9.63
N SER A 69 9.86 -9.20 9.66
CA SER A 69 10.25 -8.06 10.49
C SER A 69 9.74 -6.75 9.88
N LEU A 70 9.49 -5.73 10.71
CA LEU A 70 9.16 -4.38 10.23
C LEU A 70 10.23 -3.85 9.27
N ARG A 71 11.51 -4.13 9.53
CA ARG A 71 12.62 -3.81 8.63
C ARG A 71 12.41 -4.39 7.23
N TRP A 72 12.04 -5.67 7.16
CA TRP A 72 11.79 -6.33 5.88
C TRP A 72 10.60 -5.69 5.17
N ILE A 73 9.50 -5.42 5.90
CA ILE A 73 8.29 -4.80 5.36
C ILE A 73 8.60 -3.42 4.75
N LEU A 74 9.32 -2.56 5.48
CA LEU A 74 9.64 -1.21 5.00
C LEU A 74 10.54 -1.24 3.75
N LEU A 75 11.56 -2.10 3.73
CA LEU A 75 12.41 -2.26 2.55
C LEU A 75 11.63 -2.79 1.34
N HIS A 76 10.72 -3.73 1.58
CA HIS A 76 9.85 -4.27 0.54
C HIS A 76 8.89 -3.19 -0.02
N LEU A 77 8.31 -2.36 0.82
CA LEU A 77 7.47 -1.23 0.38
C LEU A 77 8.26 -0.23 -0.47
N ILE A 78 9.49 0.11 -0.09
CA ILE A 78 10.35 0.99 -0.91
C ILE A 78 10.60 0.38 -2.29
N GLU A 79 10.91 -0.93 -2.36
CA GLU A 79 11.11 -1.63 -3.63
C GLU A 79 9.84 -1.58 -4.51
N GLU A 80 8.68 -1.86 -3.92
CA GLU A 80 7.42 -1.93 -4.66
C GLU A 80 6.98 -0.54 -5.14
N TYR A 81 7.13 0.51 -4.32
CA TYR A 81 6.89 1.89 -4.73
C TYR A 81 7.80 2.32 -5.86
N ALA A 82 9.09 1.99 -5.81
CA ALA A 82 10.01 2.31 -6.89
C ALA A 82 9.58 1.65 -8.22
N ARG A 83 9.11 0.40 -8.16
CA ARG A 83 8.59 -0.32 -9.34
C ARG A 83 7.33 0.36 -9.90
N HIS A 84 6.36 0.69 -9.06
CA HIS A 84 5.13 1.35 -9.50
C HIS A 84 5.37 2.76 -10.03
N ASN A 85 6.25 3.53 -9.41
CA ASN A 85 6.63 4.86 -9.90
C ASN A 85 7.25 4.76 -11.30
N GLY A 86 8.07 3.74 -11.57
CA GLY A 86 8.59 3.49 -12.92
C GLY A 86 7.48 3.21 -13.93
N HIS A 87 6.47 2.42 -13.58
CA HIS A 87 5.31 2.20 -14.46
C HIS A 87 4.48 3.47 -14.68
N ALA A 88 4.23 4.24 -13.63
CA ALA A 88 3.48 5.49 -13.70
C ALA A 88 4.20 6.53 -14.56
N ASP A 89 5.54 6.58 -14.49
CA ASP A 89 6.34 7.46 -15.33
C ASP A 89 6.18 7.10 -16.82
N LEU A 90 6.31 5.82 -17.19
CA LEU A 90 6.07 5.38 -18.58
C LEU A 90 4.67 5.76 -19.10
N ILE A 91 3.65 5.68 -18.26
CA ILE A 91 2.29 6.11 -18.62
C ILE A 91 2.25 7.61 -18.83
N ARG A 92 2.81 8.40 -17.90
CA ARG A 92 2.89 9.86 -18.01
C ARG A 92 3.64 10.29 -19.28
N GLU A 93 4.81 9.71 -19.55
CA GLU A 93 5.62 9.95 -20.76
C GLU A 93 4.81 9.70 -22.04
N SER A 94 3.96 8.66 -22.05
CA SER A 94 3.10 8.35 -23.20
C SER A 94 1.98 9.37 -23.44
N ILE A 95 1.59 10.11 -22.40
CA ILE A 95 0.49 11.08 -22.44
C ILE A 95 1.02 12.47 -22.81
N ASP A 96 2.10 12.93 -22.16
CA ASP A 96 2.61 14.30 -22.30
C ASP A 96 3.86 14.42 -23.20
N GLY A 97 4.47 13.29 -23.59
CA GLY A 97 5.65 13.25 -24.44
C GLY A 97 6.95 13.73 -23.78
N GLN A 98 6.92 14.07 -22.48
CA GLN A 98 8.10 14.44 -21.71
C GLN A 98 8.71 13.20 -21.10
N THR A 99 9.92 12.84 -21.52
CA THR A 99 10.72 11.81 -20.84
C THR A 99 11.24 12.34 -19.51
N GLY A 100 11.52 11.45 -18.55
CA GLY A 100 11.94 11.78 -17.16
C GLY A 100 13.02 12.87 -16.99
N GLU A 101 13.27 13.28 -15.73
CA GLU A 101 14.43 14.11 -15.35
C GLU A 101 15.73 13.29 -15.22
#